data_AF-A0A151SP27-F1
#
_entry.id   AF-A0A151SP27-F1
#
_cell.length_a   1.000
_cell.length_b   1.000
_cell.length_c   1.000
_cell.angle_alpha   90.00
_cell.angle_beta   90.00
_cell.angle_gamma   90.00
#
_symmetry.space_group_name_H-M   'P 1'
#
loop_
_entity.id
_entity.type
_entity.pdbx_description
1 polymer ?
#
loop_
_entity_poly.entity_id
_entity_poly.type
_entity_poly.pdbx_seq_one_letter_code
_entity_poly.pdbx_strand_id
1 'polypeptide(L)'
;NLIVVDDVAKLWSIDLHARVLGAPEYCHANFTNYFTHRFWSTPAYAASFKGRAACYFNTGVMVIDLWKWREGRYTEKLETWMRIQKRNRIYELGSLPPFLLVFAGDVERVAHRWNQHGLGGDNLEGLCRDLHPGPVSLLHWSGKGKPWLRIDSKKPCPLDGLWAPYDLFRQSPSIFSDS
;
A
#
# COMPACT_ATOMS: atom_id res chain seq x y z
N ASN A 1 5.50 6.82 2.92
CA ASN A 1 5.23 8.22 3.32
C ASN A 1 3.85 8.58 2.82
N LEU A 2 3.03 9.17 3.68
CA LEU A 2 1.62 9.44 3.45
C LEU A 2 1.31 10.90 3.81
N ILE A 3 0.39 11.51 3.06
CA ILE A 3 -0.26 12.76 3.43
C ILE A 3 -1.77 12.54 3.29
N VAL A 4 -2.52 12.88 4.33
CA VAL A 4 -3.98 12.89 4.29
C VAL A 4 -4.43 14.33 4.06
N VAL A 5 -5.25 14.54 3.04
CA VAL A 5 -5.75 15.87 2.63
C VAL A 5 -7.27 16.01 2.83
N ASP A 6 -7.84 15.10 3.61
CA ASP A 6 -9.28 15.01 3.91
C ASP A 6 -9.47 14.55 5.36
N ASP A 7 -10.70 14.56 5.85
CA ASP A 7 -11.02 14.11 7.20
C ASP A 7 -11.01 12.57 7.29
N VAL A 8 -10.08 12.03 8.07
CA VAL A 8 -9.93 10.58 8.31
C VAL A 8 -11.17 9.95 8.95
N ALA A 9 -12.03 10.72 9.62
CA ALA A 9 -13.30 10.23 10.15
C ALA A 9 -14.19 9.63 9.05
N LYS A 10 -14.10 10.12 7.81
CA LYS A 10 -14.82 9.57 6.65
C LYS A 10 -14.33 8.18 6.26
N LEU A 11 -13.07 7.87 6.50
CA LEU A 11 -12.50 6.53 6.30
C LEU A 11 -12.96 5.59 7.43
N TRP A 12 -12.98 6.10 8.67
CA TRP A 12 -13.48 5.37 9.84
C TRP A 12 -14.97 5.02 9.73
N SER A 13 -15.78 5.89 9.14
CA SER A 13 -17.23 5.69 9.00
C SER A 13 -17.64 4.72 7.89
N ILE A 14 -16.69 4.09 7.19
CA ILE A 14 -17.01 3.11 6.15
C ILE A 14 -17.60 1.86 6.78
N ASP A 15 -18.77 1.45 6.29
CA ASP A 15 -19.40 0.20 6.69
C ASP A 15 -18.66 -0.99 6.05
N LEU A 16 -17.99 -1.80 6.87
CA LEU A 16 -17.30 -3.01 6.44
C LEU A 16 -18.24 -4.19 6.16
N HIS A 17 -19.55 -4.02 6.37
CA HIS A 17 -20.58 -5.04 6.18
C HIS A 17 -20.19 -6.33 6.94
N ALA A 18 -20.17 -7.48 6.27
CA ALA A 18 -19.73 -8.75 6.85
C ALA A 18 -18.20 -8.90 6.90
N ARG A 19 -17.44 -8.09 6.14
CA ARG A 19 -15.99 -8.22 6.00
C ARG A 19 -15.26 -7.71 7.25
N VAL A 20 -14.01 -8.16 7.40
CA VAL A 20 -13.12 -7.77 8.51
C VAL A 20 -12.25 -6.57 8.14
N LEU A 21 -12.02 -6.38 6.85
CA LEU A 21 -11.06 -5.43 6.31
C LEU A 21 -11.67 -4.70 5.13
N GLY A 22 -11.50 -3.37 5.08
CA GLY A 22 -11.81 -2.53 3.93
C GLY A 22 -10.55 -1.90 3.37
N ALA A 23 -10.39 -1.93 2.04
CA ALA A 23 -9.26 -1.30 1.35
C ALA A 23 -9.60 -1.01 -0.14
N PRO A 24 -8.89 -0.08 -0.79
CA PRO A 24 -9.00 0.10 -2.23
C PRO A 24 -8.50 -1.12 -3.00
N GLU A 25 -9.36 -1.71 -3.83
CA GLU A 25 -9.07 -2.93 -4.62
C GLU A 25 -8.67 -2.61 -6.06
N TYR A 26 -7.69 -3.33 -6.59
CA TYR A 26 -7.18 -3.22 -7.97
C TYR A 26 -7.19 -4.61 -8.61
N CYS A 27 -8.31 -5.01 -9.20
CA CYS A 27 -8.54 -6.38 -9.68
C CYS A 27 -7.78 -6.76 -10.97
N HIS A 28 -7.03 -5.83 -11.58
CA HIS A 28 -6.23 -6.10 -12.78
C HIS A 28 -4.79 -6.55 -12.47
N ALA A 29 -4.44 -6.71 -11.19
CA ALA A 29 -3.10 -7.11 -10.79
C ALA A 29 -2.80 -8.58 -11.16
N ASN A 30 -1.63 -8.82 -11.75
CA ASN A 30 -1.15 -10.18 -11.97
C ASN A 30 -0.49 -10.73 -10.70
N PHE A 31 -1.13 -11.70 -10.04
CA PHE A 31 -0.66 -12.29 -8.79
C PHE A 31 0.67 -13.04 -8.94
N THR A 32 1.02 -13.48 -10.15
CA THR A 32 2.33 -14.09 -10.45
C THR A 32 3.50 -13.16 -10.13
N ASN A 33 3.29 -11.84 -10.11
CA ASN A 33 4.32 -10.86 -9.74
C ASN A 33 4.56 -10.77 -8.23
N TYR A 34 3.69 -11.35 -7.40
CA TYR A 34 3.74 -11.23 -5.94
C TYR A 34 4.21 -12.51 -5.24
N PHE A 35 4.20 -13.63 -5.95
CA PHE A 35 4.57 -14.95 -5.42
C PHE A 35 5.58 -15.63 -6.34
N THR A 36 6.52 -16.37 -5.75
CA THR A 36 7.60 -17.03 -6.50
C THR A 36 7.08 -18.23 -7.30
N HIS A 37 7.86 -18.72 -8.27
CA HIS A 37 7.55 -19.97 -8.98
C HIS A 37 7.27 -21.13 -8.00
N ARG A 38 8.03 -21.22 -6.90
CA ARG A 38 7.86 -22.25 -5.87
C ARG A 38 6.47 -22.22 -5.22
N PHE A 39 5.88 -21.04 -5.04
CA PHE A 39 4.52 -20.92 -4.55
C PHE A 39 3.54 -21.57 -5.53
N TRP A 40 3.60 -21.19 -6.80
CA TRP A 40 2.68 -21.66 -7.84
C TRP A 40 2.86 -23.14 -8.19
N SER A 41 4.09 -23.66 -8.13
CA SER A 41 4.38 -25.07 -8.39
C SER A 41 4.00 -25.98 -7.22
N THR A 42 3.62 -25.43 -6.06
CA THR A 42 3.20 -26.22 -4.89
C THR A 42 1.67 -26.20 -4.79
N PRO A 43 0.97 -27.31 -5.08
CA PRO A 43 -0.50 -27.31 -5.15
C PRO A 43 -1.20 -26.83 -3.88
N ALA A 44 -0.66 -27.17 -2.71
CA ALA A 44 -1.20 -26.75 -1.42
C ALA A 44 -1.19 -25.23 -1.22
N TYR A 45 -0.19 -24.53 -1.77
CA TYR A 45 -0.10 -23.08 -1.68
C TYR A 45 -0.97 -22.41 -2.73
N ALA A 46 -0.91 -22.85 -3.98
CA ALA A 46 -1.74 -22.34 -5.07
C ALA A 46 -3.25 -22.49 -4.78
N ALA A 47 -3.64 -23.54 -4.05
CA ALA A 47 -5.02 -23.76 -3.62
C ALA A 47 -5.60 -22.62 -2.75
N SER A 48 -4.76 -21.79 -2.11
CA SER A 48 -5.20 -20.64 -1.30
C SER A 48 -5.97 -19.57 -2.08
N PHE A 49 -5.80 -19.53 -3.41
CA PHE A 49 -6.53 -18.63 -4.31
C PHE A 49 -7.66 -19.32 -5.09
N LYS A 50 -7.77 -20.65 -5.02
CA LYS A 50 -8.75 -21.41 -5.81
C LYS A 50 -10.18 -21.01 -5.41
N GLY A 51 -10.99 -20.64 -6.40
CA GLY A 51 -12.41 -20.30 -6.20
C GLY A 51 -12.65 -18.90 -5.59
N ARG A 52 -11.60 -18.10 -5.40
CA ARG A 52 -11.72 -16.72 -4.91
C ARG A 52 -11.68 -15.75 -6.09
N ALA A 53 -12.56 -14.75 -6.09
CA ALA A 53 -12.42 -13.58 -6.93
C ALA A 53 -11.32 -12.66 -6.35
N ALA A 54 -10.07 -13.13 -6.39
CA ALA A 54 -8.95 -12.49 -5.72
C ALA A 54 -8.57 -11.17 -6.42
N CYS A 55 -8.74 -10.05 -5.72
CA CYS A 55 -8.25 -8.75 -6.14
C CYS A 55 -7.05 -8.33 -5.28
N TYR A 56 -6.11 -7.62 -5.88
CA TYR A 56 -5.05 -6.96 -5.14
C TYR A 56 -5.67 -5.81 -4.34
N PHE A 57 -5.17 -5.56 -3.14
CA PHE A 57 -5.40 -4.33 -2.42
C PHE A 57 -4.08 -3.86 -1.82
N ASN A 58 -3.97 -2.56 -1.56
CA ASN A 58 -2.76 -2.00 -0.97
C ASN A 58 -2.84 -2.05 0.56
N THR A 59 -1.85 -2.65 1.24
CA THR A 59 -1.78 -2.65 2.72
C THR A 59 -1.35 -1.31 3.33
N GLY A 60 -1.14 -0.28 2.51
CA GLY A 60 -0.77 1.06 2.98
C GLY A 60 -1.93 1.84 3.59
N VAL A 61 -3.17 1.52 3.21
CA VAL A 61 -4.39 2.13 3.76
C VAL A 61 -5.46 1.06 3.88
N MET A 62 -5.86 0.77 5.12
CA MET A 62 -6.87 -0.24 5.44
C MET A 62 -7.71 0.22 6.63
N VAL A 63 -8.96 -0.21 6.66
CA VAL A 63 -9.84 -0.12 7.84
C VAL A 63 -10.07 -1.54 8.31
N ILE A 64 -9.89 -1.80 9.60
CA ILE A 64 -9.95 -3.15 10.17
C ILE A 64 -10.93 -3.16 11.34
N ASP A 65 -11.93 -4.04 11.27
CA ASP A 65 -12.76 -4.39 12.41
C ASP A 65 -11.96 -5.27 13.38
N LEU A 66 -11.55 -4.67 14.51
CA LEU A 66 -10.72 -5.34 15.50
C LEU A 66 -11.45 -6.46 16.26
N TRP A 67 -12.77 -6.43 16.34
CA TRP A 67 -13.55 -7.49 16.98
C TRP A 67 -13.58 -8.72 16.11
N LYS A 68 -13.98 -8.57 14.84
CA LYS A 68 -13.95 -9.68 13.86
C LYS A 68 -12.53 -10.18 13.60
N TRP A 69 -11.53 -9.29 13.66
CA TRP A 69 -10.12 -9.67 13.56
C TRP A 69 -9.71 -10.68 14.64
N ARG A 70 -10.10 -10.41 15.89
CA ARG A 70 -9.81 -11.27 17.04
C ARG A 70 -10.60 -12.56 16.98
N GLU A 71 -11.91 -12.47 16.73
CA GLU A 71 -12.81 -13.63 16.63
C GLU A 71 -12.36 -14.59 15.53
N GLY A 72 -12.01 -14.08 14.35
CA GLY A 72 -11.54 -14.87 13.22
C GLY A 72 -10.06 -15.29 13.29
N ARG A 73 -9.36 -14.97 14.39
CA ARG A 73 -7.95 -15.31 14.67
C ARG A 73 -7.01 -14.96 13.50
N TYR A 74 -7.20 -13.79 12.90
CA TYR A 74 -6.51 -13.42 11.65
C TYR A 74 -5.01 -13.19 11.82
N THR A 75 -4.55 -12.74 13.00
CA THR A 75 -3.12 -12.69 13.34
C THR A 75 -2.45 -14.05 13.12
N GLU A 76 -3.05 -15.13 13.62
CA GLU A 76 -2.47 -16.48 13.53
C GLU A 76 -2.46 -17.02 12.09
N LYS A 77 -3.49 -16.68 11.31
CA LYS A 77 -3.56 -17.00 9.87
C LYS A 77 -2.41 -16.33 9.12
N LEU A 78 -2.17 -15.04 9.37
CA LEU A 78 -1.05 -14.30 8.77
C LEU A 78 0.30 -14.85 9.20
N GLU A 79 0.49 -15.08 10.50
CA GLU A 79 1.74 -15.64 11.05
C GLU A 79 2.04 -17.04 10.50
N THR A 80 1.01 -17.83 10.18
CA THR A 80 1.19 -19.14 9.52
C THR A 80 1.83 -18.98 8.14
N TRP A 81 1.36 -18.03 7.33
CA TRP A 81 1.99 -17.73 6.06
C TRP A 81 3.40 -17.14 6.21
N MET A 82 3.63 -16.31 7.23
CA MET A 82 4.97 -15.79 7.53
C MET A 82 5.95 -16.91 7.93
N ARG A 83 5.50 -17.92 8.68
CA ARG A 83 6.30 -19.12 9.01
C ARG A 83 6.61 -19.95 7.76
N ILE A 84 5.64 -20.12 6.86
CA ILE A 84 5.86 -20.79 5.56
C ILE A 84 6.87 -20.01 4.73
N GLN A 85 6.74 -18.68 4.64
CA GLN A 85 7.68 -17.81 3.95
C GLN A 85 9.10 -17.97 4.50
N LYS A 86 9.28 -17.93 5.82
CA LYS A 86 10.59 -18.06 6.47
C LYS A 86 11.34 -19.33 6.06
N ARG A 87 10.62 -20.43 5.81
CA ARG A 87 11.20 -21.73 5.45
C ARG A 87 11.33 -21.93 3.94
N ASN A 88 10.33 -21.49 3.18
CA ASN A 88 10.18 -21.87 1.79
C ASN A 88 10.41 -20.73 0.78
N ARG A 89 10.42 -19.46 1.22
CA ARG A 89 10.56 -18.28 0.35
C ARG A 89 9.58 -18.30 -0.84
N ILE A 90 8.30 -18.14 -0.53
CA ILE A 90 7.16 -18.16 -1.44
C ILE A 90 6.81 -16.79 -2.05
N TYR A 91 7.44 -15.71 -1.57
CA TYR A 91 7.42 -14.36 -2.16
C TYR A 91 8.73 -13.64 -1.85
N GLU A 92 9.03 -12.52 -2.51
CA GLU A 92 10.31 -11.83 -2.30
C GLU A 92 10.34 -10.96 -1.04
N LEU A 93 9.51 -9.92 -0.96
CA LEU A 93 9.57 -8.94 0.13
C LEU A 93 8.20 -8.33 0.45
N GLY A 94 8.10 -7.77 1.65
CA GLY A 94 6.97 -6.96 2.09
C GLY A 94 5.93 -7.71 2.92
N SER A 95 5.01 -6.94 3.50
CA SER A 95 3.89 -7.42 4.31
C SER A 95 2.65 -7.78 3.47
N LEU A 96 2.60 -7.36 2.22
CA LEU A 96 1.43 -7.55 1.36
C LEU A 96 1.10 -9.02 1.05
N PRO A 97 2.05 -9.91 0.68
CA PRO A 97 1.68 -11.26 0.23
C PRO A 97 0.91 -12.09 1.28
N PRO A 98 1.25 -12.10 2.59
CA PRO A 98 0.41 -12.71 3.62
C PRO A 98 -1.01 -12.16 3.67
N PHE A 99 -1.19 -10.86 3.51
CA PHE A 99 -2.52 -10.24 3.47
C PHE A 99 -3.32 -10.67 2.25
N LEU A 100 -2.70 -10.79 1.07
CA LEU A 100 -3.36 -11.31 -0.12
C LEU A 100 -3.80 -12.77 0.07
N LEU A 101 -2.95 -13.61 0.67
CA LEU A 101 -3.27 -15.02 0.94
C LEU A 101 -4.46 -15.18 1.89
N VAL A 102 -4.61 -14.27 2.85
CA VAL A 102 -5.71 -14.32 3.82
C VAL A 102 -6.96 -13.63 3.29
N PHE A 103 -6.84 -12.45 2.67
CA PHE A 103 -7.97 -11.55 2.43
C PHE A 103 -8.33 -11.29 0.97
N ALA A 104 -7.51 -11.64 -0.05
CA ALA A 104 -7.86 -11.31 -1.44
C ALA A 104 -9.25 -11.87 -1.86
N GLY A 105 -10.16 -11.00 -2.28
CA GLY A 105 -11.56 -11.38 -2.57
C GLY A 105 -12.49 -11.48 -1.35
N ASP A 106 -11.99 -11.12 -0.16
CA ASP A 106 -12.71 -11.01 1.11
C ASP A 106 -12.42 -9.66 1.79
N VAL A 107 -12.52 -8.59 0.99
CA VAL A 107 -12.27 -7.20 1.40
C VAL A 107 -13.47 -6.34 1.01
N GLU A 108 -13.83 -5.39 1.88
CA GLU A 108 -14.81 -4.36 1.54
C GLU A 108 -14.18 -3.28 0.66
N ARG A 109 -14.90 -2.87 -0.39
CA ARG A 109 -14.35 -1.99 -1.42
C ARG A 109 -14.37 -0.55 -0.95
N VAL A 110 -13.19 -0.04 -0.60
CA VAL A 110 -13.00 1.38 -0.25
C VAL A 110 -12.70 2.18 -1.52
N ALA A 111 -13.25 3.39 -1.61
CA ALA A 111 -13.04 4.28 -2.75
C ALA A 111 -11.54 4.58 -2.99
N HIS A 112 -11.11 4.57 -4.25
CA HIS A 112 -9.72 4.77 -4.65
C HIS A 112 -9.09 6.09 -4.18
N ARG A 113 -9.92 7.12 -3.92
CA ARG A 113 -9.47 8.41 -3.35
C ARG A 113 -8.64 8.26 -2.07
N TRP A 114 -8.83 7.16 -1.33
CA TRP A 114 -8.11 6.87 -0.09
C TRP A 114 -6.72 6.27 -0.32
N ASN A 115 -6.27 6.06 -1.56
CA ASN A 115 -4.94 5.55 -1.85
C ASN A 115 -4.43 5.99 -3.23
N GLN A 116 -4.06 7.28 -3.35
CA GLN A 116 -3.25 7.76 -4.46
C GLN A 116 -1.81 7.26 -4.29
N HIS A 117 -1.55 6.03 -4.72
CA HIS A 117 -0.24 5.38 -4.60
C HIS A 117 0.65 5.62 -5.83
N GLY A 118 1.91 5.20 -5.72
CA GLY A 118 2.90 5.30 -6.78
C GLY A 118 3.55 6.66 -6.91
N LEU A 119 3.32 7.59 -5.96
CA LEU A 119 3.92 8.93 -6.01
C LEU A 119 5.42 8.91 -5.78
N GLY A 120 5.98 7.80 -5.30
CA GLY A 120 7.42 7.61 -5.18
C GLY A 120 8.13 7.35 -6.52
N GLY A 121 7.42 7.57 -7.63
CA GLY A 121 7.85 7.31 -8.98
C GLY A 121 7.72 5.84 -9.37
N ASP A 122 7.94 5.55 -10.65
CA ASP A 122 8.12 4.17 -11.08
C ASP A 122 9.37 3.56 -10.41
N ASN A 123 9.43 2.23 -10.35
CA ASN A 123 10.54 1.53 -9.70
C ASN A 123 11.81 1.41 -10.60
N LEU A 124 11.77 1.95 -11.83
CA LEU A 124 12.78 1.75 -12.87
C LEU A 124 13.58 3.04 -13.13
N GLU A 125 12.91 4.09 -13.56
CA GLU A 125 13.42 5.41 -13.95
C GLU A 125 13.09 6.50 -12.91
N GLY A 126 12.13 6.24 -12.01
CA GLY A 126 11.74 7.18 -10.96
C GLY A 126 10.91 8.36 -11.48
N LEU A 127 10.24 8.20 -12.62
CA LEU A 127 9.44 9.26 -13.24
C LEU A 127 8.30 9.70 -12.34
N CYS A 128 7.94 10.98 -12.42
CA CYS A 128 6.79 11.51 -11.72
C CYS A 128 5.50 10.86 -12.25
N ARG A 129 4.59 10.53 -11.32
CA ARG A 129 3.31 9.92 -11.65
C ARG A 129 2.19 10.92 -11.46
N ASP A 130 1.29 10.98 -12.43
CA ASP A 130 0.07 11.76 -12.34
C ASP A 130 -0.93 11.19 -11.32
N LEU A 131 -1.84 12.05 -10.87
CA LEU A 131 -2.98 11.63 -10.07
C LEU A 131 -3.91 10.73 -10.89
N HIS A 132 -4.54 9.74 -10.23
CA HIS A 132 -5.64 9.03 -10.86
C HIS A 132 -6.84 9.98 -11.04
N PRO A 133 -7.74 9.70 -12.00
CA PRO A 133 -8.95 10.50 -12.14
C PRO A 133 -9.80 10.53 -10.86
N GLY A 134 -10.47 11.66 -10.61
CA GLY A 134 -11.37 11.83 -9.47
C GLY A 134 -10.72 12.47 -8.23
N PRO A 135 -11.46 12.56 -7.12
CA PRO A 135 -10.97 13.18 -5.88
C PRO A 135 -9.87 12.37 -5.23
N VAL A 136 -9.01 13.04 -4.46
CA VAL A 136 -7.92 12.44 -3.68
C VAL A 136 -8.08 12.86 -2.22
N SER A 137 -8.04 11.88 -1.31
CA SER A 137 -8.07 12.08 0.15
C SER A 137 -6.75 11.70 0.82
N LEU A 138 -5.95 10.83 0.17
CA LEU A 138 -4.68 10.39 0.72
C LEU A 138 -3.66 10.15 -0.38
N LEU A 139 -2.51 10.81 -0.26
CA LEU A 139 -1.35 10.77 -1.15
C LEU A 139 -0.31 9.81 -0.57
N HIS A 140 0.14 8.83 -1.35
CA HIS A 140 1.07 7.79 -0.93
C HIS A 140 2.31 7.71 -1.84
N TRP A 141 3.45 8.15 -1.29
CA TRP A 141 4.79 7.95 -1.88
C TRP A 141 5.29 6.52 -1.62
N SER A 142 4.56 5.55 -2.18
CA SER A 142 5.01 4.17 -2.33
C SER A 142 6.09 4.12 -3.42
N GLY A 143 7.13 3.31 -3.24
CA GLY A 143 8.28 3.27 -4.15
C GLY A 143 9.53 3.90 -3.54
N LYS A 144 10.58 4.06 -4.36
CA LYS A 144 11.92 4.50 -3.92
C LYS A 144 12.07 6.01 -3.82
N GLY A 145 11.45 6.78 -4.71
CA GLY A 145 11.56 8.24 -4.76
C GLY A 145 10.81 8.92 -3.63
N LYS A 146 11.48 9.14 -2.50
CA LYS A 146 10.88 9.86 -1.38
C LYS A 146 10.86 11.37 -1.66
N PRO A 147 9.84 12.11 -1.21
CA PRO A 147 9.69 13.53 -1.54
C PRO A 147 10.88 14.35 -1.02
N TRP A 148 11.35 14.11 0.22
CA TRP A 148 12.54 14.77 0.76
C TRP A 148 13.79 14.54 -0.09
N LEU A 149 14.06 13.30 -0.51
CA LEU A 149 15.21 13.00 -1.36
C LEU A 149 15.18 13.75 -2.69
N ARG A 150 13.99 13.91 -3.29
CA ARG A 150 13.81 14.63 -4.56
C ARG A 150 13.89 16.14 -4.38
N ILE A 151 13.38 16.67 -3.28
CA ILE A 151 13.50 18.09 -2.92
C ILE A 151 14.97 18.44 -2.66
N ASP A 152 15.66 17.67 -1.81
CA ASP A 152 17.07 17.88 -1.45
C ASP A 152 17.99 17.78 -2.67
N SER A 153 17.67 16.90 -3.62
CA SER A 153 18.42 16.77 -4.89
C SER A 153 18.01 17.79 -5.96
N LYS A 154 17.15 18.77 -5.64
CA LYS A 154 16.65 19.80 -6.55
C LYS A 154 15.97 19.24 -7.80
N LYS A 155 15.35 18.06 -7.69
CA LYS A 155 14.58 17.38 -8.74
C LYS A 155 13.20 16.94 -8.23
N PRO A 156 12.38 17.86 -7.68
CA PRO A 156 11.08 17.52 -7.14
C PRO A 156 10.10 17.13 -8.25
N CYS A 157 9.24 16.16 -7.96
CA CYS A 157 7.99 16.01 -8.70
C CYS A 157 6.98 17.08 -8.25
N PRO A 158 5.99 17.46 -9.08
CA PRO A 158 5.02 18.50 -8.73
C PRO A 158 4.34 18.31 -7.37
N LEU A 159 4.03 17.06 -7.00
CA LEU A 159 3.35 16.75 -5.74
C LEU A 159 4.28 16.73 -4.52
N ASP A 160 5.61 16.66 -4.69
CA ASP A 160 6.56 16.61 -3.56
C ASP A 160 6.48 17.86 -2.69
N GLY A 161 6.17 19.01 -3.30
CA GLY A 161 5.97 20.26 -2.59
C GLY A 161 4.84 20.21 -1.55
N LEU A 162 3.87 19.30 -1.69
CA LEU A 162 2.82 19.09 -0.67
C LEU A 162 3.38 18.48 0.63
N TRP A 163 4.52 17.79 0.56
CA TRP A 163 5.20 17.23 1.72
C TRP A 163 6.09 18.27 2.43
N ALA A 164 6.69 19.20 1.67
CA ALA A 164 7.70 20.13 2.18
C ALA A 164 7.30 20.90 3.46
N PRO A 165 6.04 21.37 3.65
CA PRO A 165 5.64 22.06 4.89
C PRO A 165 5.72 21.20 6.15
N TYR A 166 5.74 19.88 6.01
CA TYR A 166 5.85 18.91 7.11
C TYR A 166 7.29 18.47 7.37
N ASP A 167 8.25 18.95 6.58
CA ASP A 167 9.66 18.71 6.85
C ASP A 167 10.09 19.50 8.09
N LEU A 168 10.48 18.79 9.14
CA LEU A 168 10.97 19.39 10.38
C LEU A 168 12.43 19.83 10.24
N PHE A 169 13.13 19.38 9.18
CA PHE A 169 14.48 19.83 8.89
C PHE A 169 14.45 21.27 8.38
N ARG A 170 14.74 22.21 9.27
CA ARG A 170 14.96 23.61 8.89
C ARG A 170 16.31 23.71 8.20
N GLN A 171 16.31 23.83 6.87
CA GLN A 171 17.47 24.33 6.17
C GLN A 171 17.72 25.77 6.67
N SER A 172 18.84 25.99 7.36
CA SER A 172 19.30 27.36 7.65
C SER A 172 19.32 28.12 6.33
N PRO A 173 18.72 29.32 6.24
CA PRO A 173 18.82 30.11 5.02
C PRO A 173 20.31 30.26 4.72
N SER A 174 20.72 29.85 3.52
CA SER A 174 22.08 30.05 3.05
C SER A 174 22.36 31.55 3.07
N ILE A 175 23.18 31.98 4.03
CA ILE A 175 23.70 33.34 4.15
C ILE A 175 24.71 33.57 3.01
N PHE A 176 24.36 33.39 1.74
CA PHE A 176 25.15 33.82 0.58
C PHE A 176 24.26 33.80 -0.66
N SER A 177 23.48 34.86 -0.84
CA SER A 177 22.97 35.29 -2.15
C SER A 177 22.68 36.77 -2.03
N ASP A 178 23.74 37.56 -2.06
CA ASP A 178 23.77 38.92 -2.62
C ASP A 178 25.24 39.33 -2.78
N SER A 179 25.76 39.17 -4.00
CA SER A 179 26.88 39.90 -4.60
C SER A 179 26.82 39.74 -6.11
#